data_AF-A0A1Q6FVG9-F1
#
_entry.id   AF-A0A1Q6FVG9-F1
#
_cell.length_a   1.000
_cell.length_b   1.000
_cell.length_c   1.000
_cell.angle_alpha   90.00
_cell.angle_beta   90.00
_cell.angle_gamma   90.00
#
_symmetry.space_group_name_H-M   'P 1'
#
loop_
_entity.id
_entity.type
_entity.pdbx_description
1 polymer ?
#
loop_
_entity_poly.entity_id
_entity_poly.type
_entity_poly.pdbx_seq_one_letter_code
_entity_poly.pdbx_strand_id
1 'polypeptide(L)'
;MKQIGDMKFYTLDEVSDELVGKPGTPERDAFDNSVAEAVDAYRIGEAIKAERERQHLTQEELGKRIGVQKARISRMEKGHSISLSSACRAFRALGVESGTLDLGKSGKVSLW
;
A
#
# COMPACT_ATOMS: atom_id res chain seq x y z
N MET A 1 -19.13 -20.44 12.83
CA MET A 1 -19.46 -19.84 14.13
C MET A 1 -19.03 -20.83 15.20
N LYS A 2 -18.19 -20.40 16.14
CA LYS A 2 -17.84 -21.18 17.33
C LYS A 2 -18.34 -20.42 18.56
N GLN A 3 -19.02 -21.11 19.48
CA GLN A 3 -19.49 -20.52 20.72
C GLN A 3 -18.63 -21.01 21.89
N ILE A 4 -18.15 -20.09 22.72
CA ILE A 4 -17.42 -20.39 23.95
C ILE A 4 -18.11 -19.62 25.08
N GLY A 5 -18.83 -20.33 25.95
CA GLY A 5 -19.74 -19.71 26.92
C GLY A 5 -20.83 -18.91 26.20
N ASP A 6 -21.01 -17.65 26.61
CA ASP A 6 -21.99 -16.73 26.01
C ASP A 6 -21.44 -15.93 24.80
N MET A 7 -20.14 -16.07 24.50
CA MET A 7 -19.50 -15.36 23.38
C MET A 7 -19.57 -16.15 22.07
N LYS A 8 -19.98 -15.46 20.99
CA LYS A 8 -20.00 -15.96 19.62
C LYS A 8 -18.76 -15.51 18.86
N PHE A 9 -18.05 -16.46 18.26
CA PHE A 9 -16.90 -16.23 17.39
C PHE A 9 -17.25 -16.57 15.95
N TYR A 10 -16.83 -15.70 15.05
CA TYR A 10 -16.98 -15.88 13.61
C TYR A 10 -15.58 -15.95 13.00
N THR A 11 -15.45 -16.77 11.96
CA THR A 11 -14.26 -16.71 11.12
C THR A 11 -14.29 -15.46 10.26
N LEU A 12 -13.13 -15.02 9.76
CA LEU A 12 -13.07 -13.89 8.83
C LEU A 12 -13.95 -14.16 7.60
N ASP A 13 -13.89 -15.37 7.05
CA ASP A 13 -14.66 -15.76 5.88
C ASP A 13 -16.16 -15.66 6.12
N GLU A 14 -16.66 -16.10 7.28
CA GLU A 14 -18.07 -15.98 7.62
C GLU A 14 -18.54 -14.52 7.69
N VAL A 15 -17.72 -13.65 8.28
CA VAL A 15 -18.04 -12.22 8.37
C VAL A 15 -17.95 -11.56 6.99
N SER A 16 -16.94 -11.89 6.20
CA SER A 16 -16.78 -11.38 4.84
C SER A 16 -17.92 -11.80 3.93
N ASP A 17 -18.35 -13.06 4.00
CA ASP A 17 -19.49 -13.57 3.23
C ASP A 17 -20.80 -12.86 3.59
N GLU A 18 -20.98 -12.51 4.88
CA GLU A 18 -22.17 -11.78 5.36
C GLU A 18 -22.14 -10.29 4.99
N LEU A 19 -20.99 -9.62 5.15
CA LEU A 19 -20.88 -8.16 4.98
C LEU A 19 -20.60 -7.71 3.54
N VAL A 20 -19.88 -8.53 2.77
CA VAL A 20 -19.36 -8.17 1.44
C VAL A 20 -19.96 -9.05 0.35
N GLY A 21 -20.38 -10.27 0.72
CA GLY A 21 -20.91 -11.27 -0.21
C GLY A 21 -19.95 -12.44 -0.40
N LYS A 22 -20.46 -13.50 -1.02
CA LYS A 22 -19.72 -14.75 -1.24
C LYS A 22 -18.74 -14.62 -2.42
N PRO A 23 -17.66 -15.41 -2.46
CA PRO A 23 -16.75 -15.45 -3.61
C PRO A 23 -17.50 -15.67 -4.93
N GLY A 24 -17.16 -14.88 -5.95
CA GLY A 24 -17.80 -14.92 -7.27
C GLY A 24 -19.08 -14.09 -7.41
N THR A 25 -19.50 -13.33 -6.38
CA THR A 25 -20.49 -12.27 -6.57
C THR A 25 -19.82 -10.96 -7.01
N PRO A 26 -20.50 -10.11 -7.80
CA PRO A 26 -19.93 -8.83 -8.23
C PRO A 26 -19.44 -7.94 -7.08
N GLU A 27 -20.15 -7.94 -5.93
CA GLU A 27 -19.79 -7.16 -4.75
C GLU A 27 -18.50 -7.66 -4.10
N ARG A 28 -18.35 -8.99 -3.97
CA ARG A 28 -17.17 -9.62 -3.41
C ARG A 28 -15.95 -9.44 -4.32
N ASP A 29 -16.13 -9.65 -5.62
CA ASP A 29 -15.05 -9.47 -6.59
C ASP A 29 -14.57 -8.01 -6.63
N ALA A 30 -15.48 -7.04 -6.55
CA ALA A 30 -15.12 -5.62 -6.47
C ALA A 30 -14.35 -5.29 -5.19
N PHE A 31 -14.78 -5.83 -4.04
CA PHE A 31 -14.06 -5.66 -2.78
C PHE A 31 -12.66 -6.29 -2.83
N ASP A 32 -12.55 -7.54 -3.25
CA ASP A 32 -11.27 -8.26 -3.30
C ASP A 32 -10.29 -7.57 -4.26
N ASN A 33 -10.76 -7.07 -5.41
CA ASN A 33 -9.96 -6.24 -6.31
C ASN A 33 -9.48 -4.95 -5.65
N SER A 34 -10.37 -4.23 -4.94
CA SER A 34 -9.98 -3.01 -4.22
C SER A 34 -8.94 -3.27 -3.13
N VAL A 35 -9.02 -4.43 -2.45
CA VAL A 35 -8.05 -4.85 -1.45
C VAL A 35 -6.70 -5.16 -2.11
N ALA A 36 -6.71 -5.88 -3.24
CA ALA A 36 -5.50 -6.17 -3.99
C ALA A 36 -4.78 -4.88 -4.44
N GLU A 37 -5.51 -3.92 -5.00
CA GLU A 37 -4.96 -2.61 -5.37
C GLU A 37 -4.40 -1.85 -4.16
N ALA A 38 -5.09 -1.88 -3.03
CA ALA A 38 -4.62 -1.26 -1.79
C ALA A 38 -3.34 -1.92 -1.24
N VAL A 39 -3.21 -3.24 -1.37
CA VAL A 39 -2.01 -4.00 -0.99
C VAL A 39 -0.81 -3.60 -1.84
N ASP A 40 -0.99 -3.42 -3.14
CA ASP A 40 0.08 -2.99 -4.03
C ASP A 40 0.54 -1.56 -3.69
N ALA A 41 -0.39 -0.64 -3.44
CA ALA A 41 -0.08 0.71 -2.97
C ALA A 41 0.67 0.69 -1.62
N TYR A 42 0.24 -0.17 -0.69
CA TYR A 42 0.89 -0.35 0.61
C TYR A 42 2.34 -0.84 0.47
N ARG A 43 2.60 -1.81 -0.41
CA ARG A 43 3.96 -2.32 -0.67
C ARG A 43 4.91 -1.22 -1.13
N ILE A 44 4.45 -0.34 -2.01
CA ILE A 44 5.24 0.81 -2.46
C ILE A 44 5.51 1.77 -1.29
N GLY A 45 4.48 2.06 -0.47
CA GLY A 45 4.61 2.90 0.72
C GLY A 45 5.60 2.35 1.74
N GLU A 46 5.56 1.05 2.02
CA GLU A 46 6.49 0.36 2.91
C GLU A 46 7.92 0.37 2.36
N ALA A 47 8.11 0.25 1.04
CA ALA A 47 9.44 0.37 0.43
C ALA A 47 10.04 1.77 0.61
N ILE A 48 9.22 2.83 0.47
CA ILE A 48 9.64 4.22 0.75
C ILE A 48 10.02 4.37 2.22
N LYS A 49 9.20 3.84 3.13
CA LYS A 49 9.43 3.88 4.57
C LYS A 49 10.74 3.17 4.95
N ALA A 50 10.95 1.96 4.43
CA ALA A 50 12.14 1.16 4.70
C ALA A 50 13.41 1.90 4.25
N GLU A 51 13.40 2.50 3.06
CA GLU A 51 14.55 3.27 2.56
C GLU A 51 14.78 4.55 3.37
N ARG A 52 13.71 5.25 3.78
CA ARG A 52 13.81 6.39 4.70
C ARG A 52 14.47 5.99 6.03
N GLU A 53 14.03 4.88 6.62
CA GLU A 53 14.53 4.38 7.90
C GLU A 53 15.97 3.89 7.80
N ARG A 54 16.37 3.30 6.67
CA ARG A 54 17.76 2.93 6.35
C ARG A 54 18.69 4.14 6.35
N GLN A 55 18.19 5.33 6.01
CA GLN A 55 18.93 6.59 6.05
C GLN A 55 18.77 7.36 7.37
N HIS A 56 18.10 6.78 8.37
CA HIS A 56 17.84 7.40 9.67
C HIS A 56 17.07 8.73 9.59
N LEU A 57 16.20 8.89 8.58
CA LEU A 57 15.41 10.10 8.40
C LEU A 57 14.04 9.98 9.07
N THR A 58 13.54 11.08 9.60
CA THR A 58 12.15 11.23 10.01
C THR A 58 11.24 11.49 8.80
N GLN A 59 9.94 11.23 8.97
CA GLN A 59 8.93 11.57 7.95
C GLN A 59 8.91 13.07 7.63
N GLU A 60 9.24 13.93 8.61
CA GLU A 60 9.29 15.37 8.40
C GLU A 60 10.49 15.79 7.55
N GLU A 61 11.66 15.17 7.75
CA GLU A 61 12.85 15.44 6.94
C GLU A 61 12.67 14.99 5.50
N LEU A 62 12.09 13.79 5.27
CA LEU A 62 11.72 13.37 3.92
C LEU A 62 10.68 14.33 3.31
N GLY A 63 9.71 14.78 4.10
CA GLY A 63 8.74 15.79 3.71
C GLY A 63 9.41 17.08 3.22
N LYS A 64 10.37 17.60 4.00
CA LYS A 64 11.17 18.79 3.63
C LYS A 64 11.93 18.58 2.32
N ARG A 65 12.54 17.39 2.11
CA ARG A 65 13.26 17.08 0.86
C ARG A 65 12.38 17.10 -0.39
N ILE A 66 11.14 16.61 -0.28
CA ILE A 66 10.21 16.57 -1.44
C ILE A 66 9.24 17.76 -1.50
N GLY A 67 9.31 18.69 -0.54
CA GLY A 67 8.43 19.86 -0.46
C GLY A 67 6.98 19.53 -0.05
N VAL A 68 6.78 18.58 0.86
CA VAL A 68 5.45 18.24 1.39
C VAL A 68 5.42 18.13 2.91
N GLN A 69 4.22 18.21 3.49
CA GLN A 69 4.03 18.07 4.93
C GLN A 69 4.27 16.63 5.41
N LYS A 70 4.73 16.48 6.66
CA LYS A 70 4.88 15.18 7.36
C LYS A 70 3.64 14.29 7.23
N ALA A 71 2.43 14.86 7.37
CA ALA A 71 1.18 14.13 7.26
C ALA A 71 1.00 13.45 5.89
N ARG A 72 1.48 14.08 4.81
CA ARG A 72 1.45 13.51 3.47
C ARG A 72 2.43 12.35 3.31
N ILE A 73 3.63 12.45 3.90
CA ILE A 73 4.59 11.33 3.96
C ILE A 73 3.98 10.16 4.75
N SER A 74 3.39 10.45 5.91
CA SER A 74 2.74 9.42 6.74
C SER A 74 1.63 8.66 5.99
N ARG A 75 0.81 9.36 5.20
CA ARG A 75 -0.21 8.74 4.34
C ARG A 75 0.43 7.91 3.22
N MET A 76 1.43 8.47 2.54
CA MET A 76 2.15 7.80 1.46
C MET A 76 2.79 6.48 1.92
N GLU A 77 3.47 6.48 3.06
CA GLU A 77 4.09 5.29 3.65
C GLU A 77 3.07 4.22 4.03
N LYS A 78 1.81 4.59 4.28
CA LYS A 78 0.69 3.67 4.52
C LYS A 78 -0.04 3.24 3.25
N GLY A 79 0.48 3.57 2.07
CA GLY A 79 -0.15 3.26 0.78
C GLY A 79 -1.33 4.16 0.43
N HIS A 80 -1.60 5.22 1.19
CA HIS A 80 -2.70 6.14 0.92
C HIS A 80 -2.28 7.29 0.01
N SER A 81 -3.10 7.55 -1.02
CA SER A 81 -2.91 8.68 -1.93
C SER A 81 -1.55 8.67 -2.65
N ILE A 82 -1.00 7.48 -2.88
CA ILE A 82 0.25 7.28 -3.61
C ILE A 82 -0.05 7.15 -5.11
N SER A 83 0.57 8.02 -5.90
CA SER A 83 0.65 7.88 -7.35
C SER A 83 2.07 7.50 -7.77
N LEU A 84 2.22 6.92 -8.96
CA LEU A 84 3.52 6.60 -9.54
C LEU A 84 4.47 7.81 -9.48
N SER A 85 4.00 8.99 -9.88
CA SER A 85 4.81 10.23 -9.87
C SER A 85 5.18 10.70 -8.46
N SER A 86 4.38 10.39 -7.45
CA SER A 86 4.71 10.69 -6.05
C SER A 86 5.74 9.70 -5.48
N ALA A 87 5.63 8.42 -5.82
CA ALA A 87 6.59 7.39 -5.44
C ALA A 87 7.96 7.67 -6.07
N CYS A 88 8.02 7.97 -7.37
CA CYS A 88 9.26 8.35 -8.04
C CYS A 88 9.93 9.57 -7.37
N ARG A 89 9.15 10.58 -6.98
CA ARG A 89 9.67 11.76 -6.27
C ARG A 89 10.25 11.39 -4.90
N ALA A 90 9.59 10.53 -4.14
CA ALA A 90 10.08 10.07 -2.85
C ALA A 90 11.40 9.30 -3.00
N PHE A 91 11.46 8.32 -3.91
CA PHE A 91 12.68 7.53 -4.14
C PHE A 91 13.85 8.36 -4.66
N ARG A 92 13.61 9.30 -5.58
CA ARG A 92 14.66 10.24 -6.03
C ARG A 92 15.20 11.10 -4.90
N ALA A 93 14.33 11.59 -4.00
CA ALA A 93 14.76 12.38 -2.84
C ALA A 93 15.46 11.56 -1.75
N LEU A 94 15.25 10.25 -1.77
CA LEU A 94 16.02 9.26 -1.03
C LEU A 94 17.30 8.85 -1.78
N GLY A 95 17.58 9.38 -2.97
CA GLY A 95 18.81 9.07 -3.71
C GLY A 95 18.84 7.65 -4.29
N VAL A 96 17.68 7.00 -4.48
CA VAL A 96 17.61 5.74 -5.21
C VAL A 96 17.93 6.01 -6.68
N GLU A 97 19.00 5.37 -7.17
CA GLU A 97 19.60 5.67 -8.48
C GLU A 97 18.65 5.45 -9.65
N SER A 98 17.86 4.38 -9.62
CA SER A 98 16.89 4.07 -10.68
C SER A 98 15.71 3.27 -10.14
N GLY A 99 14.60 3.32 -10.87
CA GLY A 99 13.40 2.53 -10.60
C GLY A 99 12.91 1.87 -11.88
N THR A 100 12.53 0.59 -11.80
CA THR A 100 11.98 -0.16 -12.94
C THR A 100 10.65 -0.78 -12.56
N LEU A 101 9.64 -0.60 -13.42
CA LEU A 101 8.40 -1.34 -13.36
C LEU A 101 8.52 -2.60 -14.24
N ASP A 102 8.46 -3.77 -13.61
CA ASP A 102 8.49 -5.07 -14.30
C ASP A 102 7.06 -5.50 -14.63
N LEU A 103 6.75 -5.59 -15.93
CA LEU A 103 5.45 -6.00 -16.47
C LEU A 103 5.46 -7.48 -16.92
N GLY A 104 6.48 -8.23 -16.51
CA GLY A 104 6.67 -9.63 -16.90
C GLY A 104 6.91 -9.76 -18.40
N LYS A 105 6.05 -10.52 -19.08
CA LYS A 105 6.17 -10.79 -20.53
C LYS A 105 6.07 -9.52 -21.38
N SER A 106 5.43 -8.47 -20.86
CA SER A 106 5.29 -7.19 -21.55
C SER A 106 6.54 -6.31 -21.44
N GLY A 107 7.59 -6.77 -20.73
CA GLY A 107 8.87 -6.09 -20.62
C GLY A 107 9.01 -5.23 -19.37
N LYS A 108 10.00 -4.34 -19.39
CA LYS A 108 10.39 -3.47 -18.27
C LYS A 108 10.34 -2.00 -18.67
N VAL A 109 9.86 -1.14 -17.78
CA VAL A 109 9.80 0.31 -17.99
C VAL A 109 10.64 1.03 -16.93
N SER A 110 11.66 1.75 -17.36
CA SER A 110 12.44 2.63 -16.47
C SER A 110 11.62 3.87 -16.10
N LEU A 111 11.57 4.17 -14.80
CA LEU A 111 10.75 5.26 -14.24
C LEU A 111 11.59 6.50 -13.91
N TRP A 112 12.85 6.30 -13.54
CA TRP A 112 13.87 7.33 -13.37
C TRP A 112 15.27 6.77 -13.45
#